data_AF-A0A1I7SBZ2-F1
#
_entry.id   AF-A0A1I7SBZ2-F1
#
_cell.length_a   1.000
_cell.length_b   1.000
_cell.length_c   1.000
_cell.angle_alpha   90.00
_cell.angle_beta   90.00
_cell.angle_gamma   90.00
#
_symmetry.space_group_name_H-M   'P 1'
#
loop_
_entity.id
_entity.type
_entity.pdbx_description
1 polymer ?
#
loop_
_entity_poly.entity_id
_entity_poly.type
_entity_poly.pdbx_seq_one_letter_code
_entity_poly.pdbx_strand_id
1 'polypeptide(L)'
;MSSLFSLVAIFGCVSANVFTPYLKDHLELPSGAEKLSGDALVDYINSLKTTWTATKNNRFIGLSHEQQQTFLGVLDAPKEFENLTSTHLTVNSALPAEFDVRQKWPQCAKILNDIRDQSNCGSCWAVATVSAISDRICIKSNGKLQVPISAQDLMSCCRNCGYGCNGGYPEAAWNYYHSNGIVSGGAYNTKDTCRPYPFKPCAHHVKGTAYKDCPSNIERTPACTPTCVTNYLTYNSDKHRAETSVFVFRSEQSIQQEILENGPVEAAFTVFEDFLHYEGGVYEVSKEYIYIYMYFQSEIATAPEPALGSGSEPAARAGAGNFEVGSGSRAQSRSQASQRSET
;
A
#
# COMPACT_ATOMS: atom_id res chain seq x y z
N MET A 1 32.60 -2.67 -21.17
CA MET A 1 32.25 -1.33 -20.63
C MET A 1 30.92 -1.48 -19.91
N SER A 2 30.97 -1.75 -18.61
CA SER A 2 29.78 -1.98 -17.78
C SER A 2 29.43 -0.66 -17.09
N SER A 3 28.39 0.02 -17.56
CA SER A 3 27.85 1.18 -16.85
C SER A 3 27.08 0.68 -15.63
N LEU A 4 27.74 0.65 -14.47
CA LEU A 4 27.05 0.60 -13.17
C LEU A 4 26.30 1.92 -12.99
N PHE A 5 24.98 1.89 -13.08
CA PHE A 5 24.13 2.96 -12.57
C PHE A 5 23.76 2.59 -11.13
N SER A 6 24.41 3.25 -10.17
CA SER A 6 24.12 3.12 -8.73
C SER A 6 22.71 3.65 -8.43
N LEU A 7 21.87 2.79 -7.86
CA LEU A 7 20.52 3.12 -7.42
C LEU A 7 20.47 2.99 -5.90
N VAL A 8 20.36 4.14 -5.22
CA VAL A 8 20.14 4.20 -3.77
C VAL A 8 18.65 3.93 -3.52
N ALA A 9 18.34 2.80 -2.89
CA ALA A 9 17.01 2.49 -2.39
C ALA A 9 16.94 2.86 -0.90
N ILE A 10 16.06 3.80 -0.58
CA ILE A 10 15.73 4.22 0.80
C ILE A 10 14.27 3.78 1.04
N PHE A 11 13.87 3.20 2.18
CA PHE A 11 12.47 2.72 2.33
C PHE A 11 11.81 3.29 3.55
N GLY A 12 10.49 3.47 3.51
CA GLY A 12 9.67 3.73 4.69
C GLY A 12 8.67 2.63 4.99
N CYS A 13 9.11 1.52 5.59
CA CYS A 13 8.18 0.53 6.15
C CYS A 13 7.58 1.07 7.46
N VAL A 14 6.30 1.47 7.44
CA VAL A 14 5.55 1.88 8.64
C VAL A 14 4.90 0.64 9.25
N SER A 15 5.49 -0.03 10.24
CA SER A 15 4.78 -1.11 10.92
C SER A 15 3.76 -0.55 11.93
N ALA A 16 2.55 -1.10 11.92
CA ALA A 16 1.30 -0.59 12.50
C ALA A 16 1.23 -0.42 14.05
N ASN A 17 2.35 -0.49 14.77
CA ASN A 17 2.34 -0.54 16.24
C ASN A 17 2.25 0.83 16.96
N VAL A 18 1.83 1.91 16.28
CA VAL A 18 1.74 3.25 16.90
C VAL A 18 0.29 3.75 17.07
N PHE A 19 -0.72 3.10 16.48
CA PHE A 19 -2.11 3.56 16.60
C PHE A 19 -2.93 2.92 17.72
N THR A 20 -2.40 1.90 18.39
CA THR A 20 -3.13 1.13 19.41
C THR A 20 -3.51 1.91 20.68
N PRO A 21 -2.80 2.97 21.13
CA PRO A 21 -3.24 3.74 22.30
C PRO A 21 -4.30 4.81 21.99
N TYR A 22 -4.43 5.27 20.73
CA TYR A 22 -5.32 6.39 20.38
C TYR A 22 -6.79 5.96 20.24
N LEU A 23 -7.04 4.67 19.96
CA LEU A 23 -8.38 4.11 19.76
C LEU A 23 -9.12 3.78 21.07
N LYS A 24 -8.41 3.77 22.22
CA LYS A 24 -8.99 3.33 23.50
C LYS A 24 -9.84 4.35 24.24
N ASP A 25 -9.68 5.65 23.95
CA ASP A 25 -10.33 6.71 24.73
C ASP A 25 -11.56 7.32 24.07
N HIS A 26 -11.90 6.91 22.84
CA HIS A 26 -12.99 7.52 22.09
C HIS A 26 -13.93 6.48 21.50
N LEU A 27 -15.13 6.44 22.10
CA LEU A 27 -16.43 6.09 21.51
C LEU A 27 -17.02 4.74 21.96
N GLU A 28 -18.02 4.84 22.85
CA GLU A 28 -19.00 3.77 23.08
C GLU A 28 -19.78 3.52 21.78
N LEU A 29 -19.73 2.28 21.26
CA LEU A 29 -20.55 1.85 20.14
C LEU A 29 -22.02 1.71 20.59
N PRO A 30 -23.00 2.12 19.78
CA PRO A 30 -24.38 1.67 19.98
C PRO A 30 -24.41 0.13 19.95
N SER A 31 -25.00 -0.49 20.96
CA SER A 31 -25.06 -1.96 21.06
C SER A 31 -25.63 -2.55 19.75
N GLY A 32 -24.85 -3.39 19.07
CA GLY A 32 -25.28 -4.08 17.84
C GLY A 32 -24.63 -3.62 16.54
N ALA A 33 -23.89 -2.51 16.52
CA ALA A 33 -23.14 -2.07 15.35
C ALA A 33 -22.06 -3.10 14.92
N GLU A 34 -21.48 -3.81 15.89
CA GLU A 34 -20.48 -4.89 15.69
C GLU A 34 -20.99 -6.09 14.85
N LYS A 35 -22.32 -6.18 14.61
CA LYS A 35 -22.93 -7.27 13.84
C LYS A 35 -23.33 -6.85 12.43
N LEU A 36 -23.14 -5.58 12.08
CA LEU A 36 -23.49 -5.06 10.76
C LEU A 36 -22.49 -5.60 9.73
N SER A 37 -23.02 -6.02 8.59
CA SER A 37 -22.21 -6.47 7.44
C SER A 37 -22.93 -6.11 6.14
N GLY A 38 -22.20 -6.09 5.03
CA GLY A 38 -22.73 -5.80 3.71
C GLY A 38 -23.47 -4.46 3.64
N ASP A 39 -24.68 -4.47 3.05
CA ASP A 39 -25.43 -3.22 2.79
C ASP A 39 -25.77 -2.45 4.07
N ALA A 40 -26.05 -3.15 5.19
CA ALA A 40 -26.34 -2.51 6.46
C ALA A 40 -25.12 -1.80 7.07
N LEU A 41 -23.92 -2.34 6.85
CA LEU A 41 -22.68 -1.70 7.27
C LEU A 41 -22.38 -0.47 6.41
N VAL A 42 -22.59 -0.57 5.09
CA VAL A 42 -22.44 0.56 4.16
C VAL A 42 -23.36 1.73 4.53
N ASP A 43 -24.65 1.45 4.76
CA ASP A 43 -25.62 2.46 5.16
C ASP A 43 -25.25 3.12 6.50
N TYR A 44 -24.79 2.31 7.46
CA TYR A 44 -24.32 2.80 8.75
C TYR A 44 -23.12 3.74 8.59
N ILE A 45 -22.07 3.33 7.88
CA ILE A 45 -20.87 4.17 7.65
C ILE A 45 -21.26 5.50 7.02
N ASN A 46 -22.07 5.47 5.94
CA ASN A 46 -22.49 6.69 5.26
C ASN A 46 -23.38 7.59 6.14
N SER A 47 -24.09 7.03 7.12
CA SER A 47 -24.87 7.80 8.11
C SER A 47 -23.99 8.57 9.10
N LEU A 48 -22.76 8.10 9.35
CA LEU A 48 -21.81 8.75 10.28
C LEU A 48 -21.26 10.07 9.74
N LYS A 49 -21.39 10.33 8.42
CA LYS A 49 -20.84 11.52 7.75
C LYS A 49 -19.34 11.70 8.03
N THR A 50 -18.58 10.61 7.88
CA THR A 50 -17.12 10.62 7.97
C THR A 50 -16.50 11.35 6.78
N THR A 51 -15.17 11.44 6.75
CA THR A 51 -14.38 12.00 5.64
C THR A 51 -14.33 11.12 4.39
N TRP A 52 -15.03 9.98 4.39
CA TRP A 52 -15.06 9.02 3.29
C TRP A 52 -16.45 8.43 3.08
N THR A 53 -16.66 7.84 1.91
CA THR A 53 -17.92 7.20 1.54
C THR A 53 -17.74 5.71 1.30
N ALA A 54 -18.68 4.92 1.81
CA ALA A 54 -18.72 3.48 1.62
C ALA A 54 -19.66 3.11 0.45
N THR A 55 -19.31 2.05 -0.28
CA THR A 55 -20.14 1.42 -1.29
C THR A 55 -20.11 -0.09 -1.19
N LYS A 56 -21.05 -0.74 -1.87
CA LYS A 56 -21.06 -2.19 -2.01
C LYS A 56 -19.92 -2.64 -2.91
N ASN A 57 -18.95 -3.31 -2.31
CA ASN A 57 -17.75 -3.72 -3.01
C ASN A 57 -17.91 -5.12 -3.63
N ASN A 58 -18.09 -5.19 -4.96
CA ASN A 58 -18.30 -6.48 -5.66
C ASN A 58 -17.15 -7.49 -5.52
N ARG A 59 -15.93 -7.08 -5.13
CA ARG A 59 -14.82 -8.00 -4.88
C ARG A 59 -15.07 -8.91 -3.69
N PHE A 60 -15.78 -8.42 -2.67
CA PHE A 60 -15.92 -9.10 -1.39
C PHE A 60 -17.34 -9.62 -1.13
N ILE A 61 -18.31 -9.31 -2.01
CA ILE A 61 -19.68 -9.84 -1.92
C ILE A 61 -19.64 -11.37 -1.99
N GLY A 62 -20.25 -12.01 -0.98
CA GLY A 62 -20.39 -13.46 -0.93
C GLY A 62 -19.11 -14.22 -0.55
N LEU A 63 -18.00 -13.51 -0.32
CA LEU A 63 -16.81 -14.10 0.26
C LEU A 63 -16.98 -14.25 1.77
N SER A 64 -16.52 -15.38 2.32
CA SER A 64 -16.37 -15.53 3.76
C SER A 64 -15.26 -14.61 4.28
N HIS A 65 -15.25 -14.36 5.59
CA HIS A 65 -14.17 -13.62 6.24
C HIS A 65 -12.78 -14.24 5.97
N GLU A 66 -12.69 -15.57 5.98
CA GLU A 66 -11.47 -16.31 5.64
C GLU A 66 -11.05 -16.09 4.18
N GLN A 67 -12.00 -15.99 3.25
CA GLN A 67 -11.71 -15.67 1.84
C GLN A 67 -11.32 -14.20 1.64
N GLN A 68 -11.80 -13.29 2.48
CA GLN A 68 -11.33 -11.90 2.46
C GLN A 68 -9.88 -11.81 2.97
N GLN A 69 -9.54 -12.61 3.99
CA GLN A 69 -8.18 -12.76 4.53
C GLN A 69 -7.16 -13.26 3.50
N THR A 70 -7.55 -13.99 2.45
CA THR A 70 -6.57 -14.45 1.44
C THR A 70 -5.97 -13.32 0.61
N PHE A 71 -6.59 -12.14 0.59
CA PHE A 71 -6.04 -10.95 -0.05
C PHE A 71 -5.04 -10.20 0.86
N LEU A 72 -4.97 -10.58 2.14
CA LEU A 72 -4.28 -9.89 3.21
C LEU A 72 -2.96 -10.62 3.51
N GLY A 73 -1.92 -10.23 2.78
CA GLY A 73 -0.68 -10.98 2.66
C GLY A 73 0.49 -10.48 3.49
N VAL A 74 0.28 -9.69 4.54
CA VAL A 74 1.41 -9.30 5.41
C VAL A 74 1.29 -9.94 6.78
N LEU A 75 2.41 -10.54 7.18
CA LEU A 75 2.59 -11.20 8.46
C LEU A 75 3.28 -10.25 9.45
N ASP A 76 3.02 -10.45 10.74
CA ASP A 76 3.70 -9.73 11.80
C ASP A 76 5.21 -9.96 11.70
N ALA A 77 5.97 -8.87 11.53
CA ALA A 77 7.41 -8.95 11.37
C ALA A 77 8.04 -9.60 12.62
N PRO A 78 8.91 -10.62 12.45
CA PRO A 78 9.70 -11.14 13.55
C PRO A 78 10.43 -10.03 14.32
N LYS A 79 10.64 -10.21 15.63
CA LYS A 79 11.34 -9.25 16.51
C LYS A 79 12.72 -8.83 15.98
N GLU A 80 13.36 -9.68 15.19
CA GLU A 80 14.63 -9.40 14.52
C GLU A 80 14.55 -8.21 13.55
N PHE A 81 13.37 -7.96 12.97
CA PHE A 81 13.09 -6.83 12.10
C PHE A 81 12.67 -5.56 12.86
N GLU A 82 12.24 -5.67 14.11
CA GLU A 82 11.91 -4.51 14.96
C GLU A 82 13.14 -3.65 15.29
N ASN A 83 14.33 -4.26 15.29
CA ASN A 83 15.60 -3.59 15.58
C ASN A 83 16.33 -3.09 14.33
N LEU A 84 15.69 -3.10 13.17
CA LEU A 84 16.31 -2.58 11.95
C LEU A 84 16.61 -1.09 12.13
N THR A 85 17.84 -0.72 11.84
CA THR A 85 18.34 0.64 12.04
C THR A 85 17.54 1.60 11.17
N SER A 86 16.67 2.38 11.81
CA SER A 86 15.94 3.45 11.15
C SER A 86 16.88 4.64 10.97
N THR A 87 16.95 5.15 9.74
CA THR A 87 17.70 6.36 9.42
C THR A 87 16.85 7.56 9.82
N HIS A 88 17.36 8.36 10.74
CA HIS A 88 16.81 9.69 11.00
C HIS A 88 17.16 10.58 9.82
N LEU A 89 16.17 10.90 9.00
CA LEU A 89 16.34 11.84 7.90
C LEU A 89 16.43 13.26 8.45
N THR A 90 17.28 14.08 7.84
CA THR A 90 17.25 15.52 8.10
C THR A 90 16.02 16.08 7.42
N VAL A 91 14.97 16.30 8.20
CA VAL A 91 13.72 16.88 7.71
C VAL A 91 13.98 18.35 7.33
N ASN A 92 13.69 18.70 6.09
CA ASN A 92 13.70 20.10 5.67
C ASN A 92 12.45 20.79 6.25
N SER A 93 12.61 21.98 6.83
CA SER A 93 11.50 22.74 7.41
C SER A 93 10.46 23.23 6.39
N ALA A 94 10.73 23.08 5.08
CA ALA A 94 9.87 23.52 3.98
C ALA A 94 9.31 22.35 3.14
N LEU A 95 8.70 21.35 3.78
CA LEU A 95 7.89 20.35 3.07
C LEU A 95 6.65 21.02 2.44
N PRO A 96 6.27 20.66 1.20
CA PRO A 96 5.09 21.23 0.57
C PRO A 96 3.81 20.72 1.26
N ALA A 97 2.78 21.56 1.29
CA ALA A 97 1.47 21.18 1.82
C ALA A 97 0.80 20.08 0.98
N GLU A 98 1.08 20.06 -0.32
CA GLU A 98 0.64 19.02 -1.24
C GLU A 98 1.77 18.53 -2.13
N PHE A 99 1.76 17.22 -2.37
CA PHE A 99 2.77 16.55 -3.18
C PHE A 99 2.11 15.43 -3.97
N ASP A 100 2.50 15.23 -5.22
CA ASP A 100 2.10 14.07 -6.02
C ASP A 100 3.34 13.58 -6.78
N VAL A 101 3.73 12.33 -6.53
CA VAL A 101 4.90 11.69 -7.15
C VAL A 101 4.80 11.69 -8.68
N ARG A 102 3.59 11.55 -9.23
CA ARG A 102 3.32 11.50 -10.68
C ARG A 102 3.53 12.86 -11.33
N GLN A 103 3.25 13.93 -10.59
CA GLN A 103 3.49 15.30 -11.03
C GLN A 103 4.97 15.70 -10.94
N LYS A 104 5.69 15.22 -9.91
CA LYS A 104 7.13 15.50 -9.78
C LYS A 104 7.98 14.77 -10.81
N TRP A 105 7.61 13.54 -11.16
CA TRP A 105 8.35 12.72 -12.13
C TRP A 105 7.47 12.27 -13.31
N PRO A 106 6.99 13.21 -14.15
CA PRO A 106 6.08 12.90 -15.25
C PRO A 106 6.71 11.97 -16.31
N GLN A 107 8.04 11.98 -16.46
CA GLN A 107 8.78 11.04 -17.31
C GLN A 107 8.65 9.58 -16.85
N CYS A 108 8.29 9.36 -15.58
CA CYS A 108 8.03 8.05 -14.99
C CYS A 108 6.54 7.70 -14.93
N ALA A 109 5.65 8.51 -15.52
CA ALA A 109 4.21 8.31 -15.44
C ALA A 109 3.77 6.90 -15.89
N LYS A 110 4.45 6.27 -16.86
CA LYS A 110 4.10 4.91 -17.28
C LYS A 110 4.25 3.88 -16.16
N ILE A 111 5.30 3.98 -15.34
CA ILE A 111 5.55 3.03 -14.25
C ILE A 111 4.79 3.43 -12.98
N LEU A 112 4.73 4.73 -12.67
CA LEU A 112 4.02 5.25 -11.50
C LEU A 112 2.51 4.97 -11.59
N ASN A 113 1.91 5.05 -12.78
CA ASN A 113 0.49 4.76 -12.97
C ASN A 113 0.19 3.26 -13.20
N ASP A 114 1.18 2.36 -13.08
CA ASP A 114 0.99 0.91 -13.27
C ASP A 114 0.36 0.27 -12.03
N ILE A 115 -0.97 0.30 -11.95
CA ILE A 115 -1.71 -0.35 -10.87
C ILE A 115 -1.72 -1.87 -11.09
N ARG A 116 -1.05 -2.60 -10.19
CA ARG A 116 -0.87 -4.06 -10.29
C ARG A 116 -1.92 -4.84 -9.51
N ASP A 117 -2.33 -5.98 -10.06
CA ASP A 117 -3.29 -6.89 -9.46
C ASP A 117 -2.59 -8.13 -8.89
N GLN A 118 -2.74 -8.38 -7.59
CA GLN A 118 -2.23 -9.57 -6.91
C GLN A 118 -3.11 -10.82 -7.10
N SER A 119 -4.22 -10.73 -7.84
CA SER A 119 -5.18 -11.81 -8.04
C SER A 119 -5.70 -12.38 -6.70
N ASN A 120 -6.07 -13.67 -6.65
CA ASN A 120 -6.39 -14.36 -5.40
C ASN A 120 -5.14 -14.98 -4.73
N CYS A 121 -4.15 -14.14 -4.44
CA CYS A 121 -2.92 -14.53 -3.77
C CYS A 121 -2.57 -13.45 -2.73
N GLY A 122 -2.26 -13.84 -1.49
CA GLY A 122 -1.79 -12.96 -0.42
C GLY A 122 -0.35 -12.51 -0.64
N SER A 123 -0.08 -11.92 -1.80
CA SER A 123 1.24 -11.43 -2.23
C SER A 123 1.34 -9.91 -2.27
N CYS A 124 0.44 -9.19 -1.58
CA CYS A 124 0.51 -7.73 -1.46
C CYS A 124 1.89 -7.25 -1.00
N TRP A 125 2.52 -7.99 -0.07
CA TRP A 125 3.90 -7.74 0.40
C TRP A 125 4.92 -7.76 -0.74
N ALA A 126 4.76 -8.64 -1.73
CA ALA A 126 5.69 -8.72 -2.85
C ALA A 126 5.33 -7.69 -3.92
N VAL A 127 4.04 -7.53 -4.22
CA VAL A 127 3.52 -6.60 -5.24
C VAL A 127 3.86 -5.16 -4.87
N ALA A 128 3.57 -4.73 -3.64
CA ALA A 128 3.85 -3.37 -3.18
C ALA A 128 5.36 -3.07 -3.16
N THR A 129 6.18 -3.99 -2.62
CA THR A 129 7.65 -3.89 -2.68
C THR A 129 8.14 -3.66 -4.11
N VAL A 130 7.74 -4.51 -5.08
CA VAL A 130 8.27 -4.38 -6.44
C VAL A 130 7.71 -3.18 -7.20
N SER A 131 6.51 -2.69 -6.87
CA SER A 131 5.98 -1.45 -7.45
C SER A 131 6.84 -0.26 -7.03
N ALA A 132 7.08 -0.09 -5.72
CA ALA A 132 7.94 0.97 -5.21
C ALA A 132 9.39 0.86 -5.75
N ILE A 133 9.94 -0.35 -5.89
CA ILE A 133 11.24 -0.56 -6.54
C ILE A 133 11.21 -0.11 -8.00
N SER A 134 10.18 -0.50 -8.77
CA SER A 134 10.06 -0.16 -10.20
C SER A 134 10.04 1.37 -10.40
N ASP A 135 9.29 2.06 -9.54
CA ASP A 135 9.18 3.52 -9.56
C ASP A 135 10.51 4.19 -9.22
N ARG A 136 11.18 3.71 -8.17
CA ARG A 136 12.49 4.23 -7.75
C ARG A 136 13.56 4.01 -8.80
N ILE A 137 13.56 2.87 -9.51
CA ILE A 137 14.46 2.65 -10.65
C ILE A 137 14.25 3.73 -11.71
N CYS A 138 13.00 4.05 -12.03
CA CYS A 138 12.68 5.11 -12.99
C CYS A 138 13.12 6.49 -12.49
N ILE A 139 12.73 6.86 -11.28
CA ILE A 139 13.01 8.17 -10.67
C ILE A 139 14.51 8.42 -10.61
N LYS A 140 15.27 7.46 -10.07
CA LYS A 140 16.72 7.59 -9.89
C LYS A 140 17.52 7.48 -11.19
N SER A 141 16.97 6.81 -12.20
CA SER A 141 17.55 6.82 -13.55
C SER A 141 17.11 8.03 -14.39
N ASN A 142 16.32 8.95 -13.81
CA ASN A 142 15.72 10.09 -14.49
C ASN A 142 14.94 9.67 -15.75
N GLY A 143 14.10 8.65 -15.63
CA GLY A 143 13.25 8.15 -16.72
C GLY A 143 13.93 7.23 -17.72
N LYS A 144 15.25 7.01 -17.62
CA LYS A 144 16.03 6.19 -18.58
C LYS A 144 15.73 4.70 -18.47
N LEU A 145 15.42 4.22 -17.27
CA LEU A 145 15.09 2.82 -17.01
C LEU A 145 13.67 2.75 -16.47
N GLN A 146 12.74 2.24 -17.28
CA GLN A 146 11.34 2.05 -16.89
C GLN A 146 11.03 0.55 -16.92
N VAL A 147 11.48 -0.15 -15.88
CA VAL A 147 11.42 -1.61 -15.80
C VAL A 147 10.46 -2.04 -14.70
N PRO A 148 9.41 -2.82 -15.02
CA PRO A 148 8.61 -3.45 -13.99
C PRO A 148 9.41 -4.58 -13.34
N ILE A 149 9.54 -4.55 -12.01
CA ILE A 149 10.23 -5.59 -11.24
C ILE A 149 9.27 -6.72 -10.89
N SER A 150 9.78 -7.95 -10.94
CA SER A 150 8.99 -9.17 -10.85
C SER A 150 8.54 -9.49 -9.41
N ALA A 151 7.25 -9.29 -9.16
CA ALA A 151 6.61 -9.80 -7.94
C ALA A 151 6.70 -11.34 -7.87
N GLN A 152 6.65 -12.02 -9.02
CA GLN A 152 6.79 -13.48 -9.10
C GLN A 152 8.16 -13.95 -8.58
N ASP A 153 9.21 -13.25 -8.97
CA ASP A 153 10.56 -13.61 -8.58
C ASP A 153 10.77 -13.44 -7.07
N LEU A 154 10.37 -12.29 -6.54
CA LEU A 154 10.39 -12.02 -5.11
C LEU A 154 9.56 -13.03 -4.31
N MET A 155 8.29 -13.21 -4.70
CA MET A 155 7.33 -14.09 -4.03
C MET A 155 7.76 -15.56 -4.02
N SER A 156 8.30 -16.06 -5.14
CA SER A 156 8.64 -17.49 -5.26
C SER A 156 10.05 -17.83 -4.79
N CYS A 157 11.02 -16.90 -4.90
CA CYS A 157 12.43 -17.20 -4.65
C CYS A 157 12.97 -16.66 -3.33
N CYS A 158 12.33 -15.68 -2.68
CA CYS A 158 12.74 -15.26 -1.35
C CYS A 158 12.22 -16.22 -0.27
N ARG A 159 13.06 -17.17 0.15
CA ARG A 159 12.70 -18.18 1.16
C ARG A 159 12.51 -17.61 2.57
N ASN A 160 13.14 -16.48 2.87
CA ASN A 160 13.08 -15.84 4.19
C ASN A 160 12.04 -14.71 4.24
N CYS A 161 11.32 -14.46 3.15
CA CYS A 161 10.32 -13.40 3.09
C CYS A 161 8.91 -13.87 3.52
N GLY A 162 8.76 -15.12 3.97
CA GLY A 162 7.49 -15.68 4.40
C GLY A 162 7.02 -16.83 3.50
N TYR A 163 5.71 -16.88 3.24
CA TYR A 163 5.02 -18.05 2.68
C TYR A 163 4.39 -17.78 1.30
N GLY A 164 4.91 -16.80 0.55
CA GLY A 164 4.47 -16.48 -0.81
C GLY A 164 3.05 -15.94 -0.84
N CYS A 165 2.10 -16.70 -1.42
CA CYS A 165 0.68 -16.35 -1.41
C CYS A 165 0.01 -16.45 -0.05
N ASN A 166 0.63 -17.08 0.95
CA ASN A 166 0.09 -17.12 2.32
C ASN A 166 0.70 -16.03 3.21
N GLY A 167 1.14 -14.94 2.59
CA GLY A 167 1.70 -13.78 3.24
C GLY A 167 3.23 -13.76 3.37
N GLY A 168 3.75 -12.58 3.67
CA GLY A 168 5.18 -12.33 3.79
C GLY A 168 5.54 -11.08 4.57
N TYR A 169 6.85 -10.82 4.66
CA TYR A 169 7.45 -9.75 5.44
C TYR A 169 8.08 -8.71 4.49
N PRO A 170 7.53 -7.50 4.37
CA PRO A 170 8.08 -6.42 3.56
C PRO A 170 9.56 -6.13 3.87
N GLU A 171 9.95 -6.14 5.14
CA GLU A 171 11.32 -5.86 5.58
C GLU A 171 12.31 -6.87 4.98
N ALA A 172 11.94 -8.16 4.97
CA ALA A 172 12.72 -9.21 4.34
C ALA A 172 12.73 -9.09 2.81
N ALA A 173 11.62 -8.65 2.22
CA ALA A 173 11.43 -8.50 0.78
C ALA A 173 12.44 -7.52 0.19
N TRP A 174 12.58 -6.37 0.84
CA TRP A 174 13.57 -5.41 0.40
C TRP A 174 15.02 -5.80 0.75
N ASN A 175 15.25 -6.47 1.88
CA ASN A 175 16.57 -7.03 2.17
C ASN A 175 17.00 -8.06 1.10
N TYR A 176 16.05 -8.83 0.57
CA TYR A 176 16.26 -9.71 -0.58
C TYR A 176 16.58 -8.91 -1.85
N TYR A 177 15.88 -7.79 -2.11
CA TYR A 177 16.21 -6.91 -3.22
C TYR A 177 17.65 -6.37 -3.17
N HIS A 178 18.11 -5.95 -1.98
CA HIS A 178 19.49 -5.51 -1.78
C HIS A 178 20.50 -6.66 -1.94
N SER A 179 20.30 -7.79 -1.27
CA SER A 179 21.30 -8.86 -1.20
C SER A 179 21.34 -9.77 -2.44
N ASN A 180 20.18 -10.13 -2.98
CA ASN A 180 20.04 -11.08 -4.09
C ASN A 180 19.68 -10.39 -5.40
N GLY A 181 18.89 -9.32 -5.33
CA GLY A 181 18.26 -8.67 -6.47
C GLY A 181 17.02 -9.40 -6.96
N ILE A 182 16.26 -8.71 -7.81
CA ILE A 182 15.01 -9.19 -8.39
C ILE A 182 15.04 -8.93 -9.90
N VAL A 183 14.58 -9.88 -10.69
CA VAL A 183 14.53 -9.74 -12.16
C VAL A 183 13.33 -8.89 -12.61
N SER A 184 13.31 -8.47 -13.87
CA SER A 184 12.15 -7.82 -14.47
C SER A 184 10.93 -8.75 -14.55
N GLY A 185 9.73 -8.20 -14.41
CA GLY A 185 8.48 -8.95 -14.48
C GLY A 185 7.28 -8.02 -14.51
N GLY A 186 6.57 -8.00 -15.64
CA GLY A 186 5.31 -7.26 -15.77
C GLY A 186 4.09 -8.04 -15.29
N ALA A 187 2.91 -7.53 -15.64
CA ALA A 187 1.64 -8.19 -15.39
C ALA A 187 1.55 -9.57 -16.05
N TYR A 188 0.52 -10.34 -15.70
CA TYR A 188 0.23 -11.63 -16.31
C TYR A 188 0.27 -11.57 -17.84
N ASN A 189 0.86 -12.60 -18.45
CA ASN A 189 1.08 -12.72 -19.91
C ASN A 189 2.02 -11.71 -20.57
N THR A 190 2.68 -10.81 -19.82
CA THR A 190 3.76 -9.97 -20.35
C THR A 190 4.90 -10.85 -20.89
N LYS A 191 5.42 -10.55 -22.08
CA LYS A 191 6.39 -11.41 -22.81
C LYS A 191 7.77 -10.80 -22.96
N ASP A 192 7.92 -9.52 -22.69
CA ASP A 192 9.16 -8.74 -22.85
C ASP A 192 9.98 -8.61 -21.55
N THR A 193 9.52 -9.23 -20.47
CA THR A 193 10.16 -9.25 -19.14
C THR A 193 10.59 -10.66 -18.75
N CYS A 194 11.57 -10.80 -17.84
CA CYS A 194 12.10 -12.11 -17.45
C CYS A 194 11.06 -13.00 -16.76
N ARG A 195 10.39 -12.55 -15.71
CA ARG A 195 9.43 -13.35 -14.93
C ARG A 195 8.13 -12.58 -14.71
N PRO A 196 7.17 -12.60 -15.66
CA PRO A 196 5.87 -11.95 -15.47
C PRO A 196 5.08 -12.58 -14.31
N TYR A 197 4.10 -11.85 -13.79
CA TYR A 197 3.21 -12.34 -12.74
C TYR A 197 2.48 -13.63 -13.18
N PRO A 198 2.37 -14.66 -12.34
CA PRO A 198 1.93 -15.99 -12.78
C PRO A 198 0.40 -16.13 -12.83
N PHE A 199 -0.33 -15.27 -12.11
CA PHE A 199 -1.77 -15.42 -11.90
C PHE A 199 -2.54 -14.43 -12.78
N LYS A 200 -3.63 -14.90 -13.35
CA LYS A 200 -4.49 -14.07 -14.19
C LYS A 200 -5.19 -13.01 -13.31
N PRO A 201 -5.32 -11.76 -13.79
CA PRO A 201 -6.23 -10.80 -13.16
C PRO A 201 -7.65 -11.36 -13.14
N CYS A 202 -8.36 -11.11 -12.05
CA CYS A 202 -9.74 -11.54 -11.91
C CYS A 202 -10.65 -10.35 -11.58
N ALA A 203 -11.96 -10.53 -11.75
CA ALA A 203 -12.92 -9.47 -11.62
C ALA A 203 -13.00 -9.01 -10.17
N HIS A 204 -12.65 -7.74 -9.98
CA HIS A 204 -12.70 -7.05 -8.70
C HIS A 204 -13.51 -5.77 -8.94
N HIS A 205 -14.63 -5.60 -8.23
CA HIS A 205 -15.42 -4.35 -8.19
C HIS A 205 -16.45 -4.07 -9.30
N VAL A 206 -16.65 -4.87 -10.36
CA VAL A 206 -17.66 -4.52 -11.39
C VAL A 206 -18.35 -5.71 -12.08
N LYS A 207 -19.69 -5.65 -12.22
CA LYS A 207 -20.42 -6.46 -13.20
C LYS A 207 -20.03 -6.00 -14.60
N GLY A 208 -19.49 -6.91 -15.43
CA GLY A 208 -19.12 -6.61 -16.82
C GLY A 208 -17.68 -6.17 -17.07
N THR A 209 -16.72 -6.52 -16.18
CA THR A 209 -15.29 -6.38 -16.52
C THR A 209 -14.87 -7.37 -17.61
N ALA A 210 -13.73 -7.13 -18.25
CA ALA A 210 -13.08 -8.07 -19.16
C ALA A 210 -12.53 -9.34 -18.45
N TYR A 211 -12.57 -9.37 -17.11
CA TYR A 211 -12.02 -10.45 -16.30
C TYR A 211 -13.12 -11.37 -15.77
N LYS A 212 -12.77 -12.63 -15.52
CA LYS A 212 -13.67 -13.61 -14.89
C LYS A 212 -13.61 -13.46 -13.38
N ASP A 213 -14.63 -13.94 -12.68
CA ASP A 213 -14.63 -14.03 -11.21
C ASP A 213 -13.36 -14.70 -10.68
N CYS A 214 -12.94 -14.27 -9.50
CA CYS A 214 -11.77 -14.82 -8.86
C CYS A 214 -11.96 -16.27 -8.45
N PRO A 215 -10.90 -17.10 -8.52
CA PRO A 215 -10.95 -18.45 -7.98
C PRO A 215 -11.38 -18.44 -6.52
N SER A 216 -12.19 -19.40 -6.09
CA SER A 216 -12.64 -19.48 -4.69
C SER A 216 -11.53 -19.89 -3.72
N ASN A 217 -10.47 -20.53 -4.23
CA ASN A 217 -9.31 -20.96 -3.46
C ASN A 217 -8.13 -20.03 -3.72
N ILE A 218 -7.33 -19.79 -2.68
CA ILE A 218 -6.07 -19.06 -2.80
C ILE A 218 -5.14 -19.74 -3.80
N GLU A 219 -4.48 -18.93 -4.62
CA GLU A 219 -3.48 -19.41 -5.55
C GLU A 219 -2.29 -20.02 -4.80
N ARG A 220 -1.75 -21.11 -5.33
CA ARG A 220 -0.57 -21.76 -4.75
C ARG A 220 0.69 -21.00 -5.17
N THR A 221 1.53 -20.65 -4.21
CA THR A 221 2.87 -20.08 -4.48
C THR A 221 3.62 -20.94 -5.50
N PRO A 222 4.01 -20.40 -6.66
CA PRO A 222 4.71 -21.20 -7.66
C PRO A 222 6.12 -21.53 -7.18
N ALA A 223 6.70 -22.59 -7.72
CA ALA A 223 8.09 -22.92 -7.43
C ALA A 223 9.05 -21.80 -7.92
N CYS A 224 10.13 -21.57 -7.19
CA CYS A 224 11.23 -20.73 -7.67
C CYS A 224 11.93 -21.42 -8.85
N THR A 225 11.64 -20.92 -10.06
CA THR A 225 12.29 -21.33 -11.30
C THR A 225 13.16 -20.18 -11.80
N PRO A 226 14.48 -20.18 -11.54
CA PRO A 226 15.38 -19.06 -11.88
C PRO A 226 15.72 -19.04 -13.37
N THR A 227 14.70 -18.87 -14.21
CA THR A 227 14.76 -18.85 -15.67
C THR A 227 13.79 -17.78 -16.20
N CYS A 228 14.21 -17.06 -17.24
CA CYS A 228 13.35 -16.09 -17.90
C CYS A 228 12.40 -16.76 -18.91
N VAL A 229 11.24 -16.16 -19.15
CA VAL A 229 10.32 -16.56 -20.23
C VAL A 229 10.83 -16.12 -21.62
N THR A 230 11.72 -15.13 -21.64
CA THR A 230 12.39 -14.61 -22.84
C THR A 230 13.62 -15.44 -23.19
N ASN A 231 13.98 -15.49 -24.47
CA ASN A 231 15.22 -16.12 -24.93
C ASN A 231 16.45 -15.18 -24.92
N TYR A 232 16.26 -13.86 -24.81
CA TYR A 232 17.34 -12.87 -24.87
C TYR A 232 17.80 -12.34 -23.50
N LEU A 233 17.00 -12.52 -22.44
CA LEU A 233 17.43 -12.26 -21.06
C LEU A 233 17.85 -13.56 -20.39
N THR A 234 18.91 -13.49 -19.59
CA THR A 234 19.22 -14.56 -18.62
C THR A 234 18.82 -14.12 -17.23
N TYR A 235 18.42 -15.07 -16.39
CA TYR A 235 17.95 -14.77 -15.03
C TYR A 235 18.98 -13.97 -14.22
N ASN A 236 20.25 -14.33 -14.30
CA ASN A 236 21.31 -13.65 -13.54
C ASN A 236 21.65 -12.27 -14.12
N SER A 237 21.61 -12.09 -15.45
CA SER A 237 21.91 -10.80 -16.08
C SER A 237 20.79 -9.77 -15.91
N ASP A 238 19.56 -10.23 -15.69
CA ASP A 238 18.38 -9.37 -15.54
C ASP A 238 18.11 -8.95 -14.08
N LYS A 239 18.98 -9.35 -13.13
CA LYS A 239 18.83 -8.97 -11.73
C LYS A 239 19.10 -7.48 -11.52
N HIS A 240 18.11 -6.77 -10.99
CA HIS A 240 18.24 -5.43 -10.45
C HIS A 240 18.47 -5.51 -8.95
N ARG A 241 19.38 -4.69 -8.41
CA ARG A 241 19.76 -4.67 -7.00
C ARG A 241 19.81 -3.25 -6.47
N ALA A 242 19.43 -3.07 -5.22
CA ALA A 242 19.72 -1.85 -4.50
C ALA A 242 21.19 -1.79 -4.08
N GLU A 243 21.73 -0.59 -3.99
CA GLU A 243 23.02 -0.35 -3.32
C GLU A 243 22.90 -0.47 -1.78
N THR A 244 21.75 -0.10 -1.23
CA THR A 244 21.48 -0.10 0.21
C THR A 244 20.06 -0.55 0.53
N SER A 245 19.83 -1.01 1.76
CA SER A 245 18.52 -1.27 2.34
C SER A 245 18.43 -0.51 3.66
N VAL A 246 17.58 0.50 3.76
CA VAL A 246 17.43 1.34 4.96
C VAL A 246 15.97 1.60 5.28
N PHE A 247 15.67 1.69 6.58
CA PHE A 247 14.34 1.95 7.12
C PHE A 247 14.23 3.43 7.46
N VAL A 248 13.12 4.07 7.11
CA VAL A 248 12.86 5.48 7.45
C VAL A 248 12.28 5.54 8.85
N PHE A 249 12.78 6.51 9.62
CA PHE A 249 12.25 6.78 10.94
C PHE A 249 10.74 7.08 10.89
N ARG A 250 9.99 6.53 11.85
CA ARG A 250 8.52 6.58 11.88
C ARG A 250 8.00 7.94 12.33
N SER A 251 8.17 8.95 11.50
CA SER A 251 7.49 10.24 11.63
C SER A 251 6.91 10.66 10.28
N GLU A 252 5.76 11.32 10.33
CA GLU A 252 5.10 11.87 9.15
C GLU A 252 6.07 12.68 8.28
N GLN A 253 6.81 13.60 8.92
CA GLN A 253 7.76 14.47 8.24
C GLN A 253 8.93 13.69 7.61
N SER A 254 9.42 12.64 8.26
CA SER A 254 10.46 11.78 7.66
C SER A 254 9.94 11.01 6.45
N ILE A 255 8.69 10.53 6.49
CA ILE A 255 8.06 9.82 5.36
C ILE A 255 7.81 10.79 4.20
N GLN A 256 7.28 11.98 4.48
CA GLN A 256 7.09 13.05 3.49
C GLN A 256 8.43 13.45 2.84
N GLN A 257 9.47 13.67 3.64
CA GLN A 257 10.81 13.98 3.14
C GLN A 257 11.35 12.85 2.25
N GLU A 258 11.20 11.60 2.69
CA GLU A 258 11.63 10.44 1.91
C GLU A 258 10.94 10.36 0.56
N ILE A 259 9.62 10.50 0.54
CA ILE A 259 8.83 10.44 -0.68
C ILE A 259 9.21 11.59 -1.61
N LEU A 260 9.39 12.78 -1.04
CA LEU A 260 9.79 13.96 -1.78
C LEU A 260 11.16 13.76 -2.44
N GLU A 261 12.15 13.22 -1.76
CA GLU A 261 13.52 13.08 -2.30
C GLU A 261 13.69 11.87 -3.20
N ASN A 262 13.05 10.76 -2.87
CA ASN A 262 13.43 9.44 -3.37
C ASN A 262 12.29 8.69 -4.06
N GLY A 263 11.05 9.18 -3.96
CA GLY A 263 9.88 8.57 -4.60
C GLY A 263 9.06 7.66 -3.67
N PRO A 264 8.08 6.92 -4.21
CA PRO A 264 7.15 6.12 -3.41
C PRO A 264 7.84 5.18 -2.41
N VAL A 265 7.23 5.00 -1.24
CA VAL A 265 7.64 3.99 -0.24
C VAL A 265 6.58 2.90 -0.14
N GLU A 266 6.98 1.74 0.38
CA GLU A 266 6.03 0.70 0.77
C GLU A 266 5.63 0.90 2.23
N ALA A 267 4.34 1.04 2.49
CA ALA A 267 3.80 1.26 3.81
C ALA A 267 2.72 0.24 4.15
N ALA A 268 2.33 0.28 5.41
CA ALA A 268 1.74 -0.85 6.07
C ALA A 268 0.70 -0.41 7.11
N PHE A 269 -0.57 -0.81 6.97
CA PHE A 269 -1.64 -0.52 7.91
C PHE A 269 -2.55 -1.73 8.21
N THR A 270 -3.37 -1.62 9.25
CA THR A 270 -4.38 -2.64 9.57
C THR A 270 -5.65 -2.35 8.78
N VAL A 271 -6.17 -3.36 8.09
CA VAL A 271 -7.45 -3.33 7.38
C VAL A 271 -8.57 -3.79 8.31
N PHE A 272 -9.61 -2.97 8.32
CA PHE A 272 -10.84 -3.26 9.03
C PHE A 272 -11.93 -3.61 8.00
N GLU A 273 -13.00 -4.27 8.44
CA GLU A 273 -14.08 -4.73 7.55
C GLU A 273 -14.76 -3.57 6.80
N ASP A 274 -14.83 -2.39 7.41
CA ASP A 274 -15.34 -1.16 6.79
C ASP A 274 -14.49 -0.72 5.59
N PHE A 275 -13.16 -0.87 5.66
CA PHE A 275 -12.26 -0.55 4.54
C PHE A 275 -12.55 -1.36 3.28
N LEU A 276 -13.07 -2.59 3.42
CA LEU A 276 -13.48 -3.40 2.27
C LEU A 276 -14.62 -2.74 1.48
N HIS A 277 -15.29 -1.74 2.04
CA HIS A 277 -16.37 -0.98 1.44
C HIS A 277 -15.95 0.42 0.98
N TYR A 278 -14.67 0.80 1.06
CA TYR A 278 -14.19 2.11 0.62
C TYR A 278 -14.49 2.40 -0.87
N GLU A 279 -15.02 3.59 -1.15
CA GLU A 279 -15.23 4.11 -2.52
C GLU A 279 -14.44 5.39 -2.79
N GLY A 280 -14.40 6.33 -1.83
CA GLY A 280 -13.78 7.64 -2.02
C GLY A 280 -13.67 8.47 -0.74
N GLY A 281 -12.89 9.56 -0.82
CA GLY A 281 -12.57 10.43 0.31
C GLY A 281 -11.34 9.97 1.11
N VAL A 282 -11.12 10.56 2.29
CA VAL A 282 -9.99 10.22 3.18
C VAL A 282 -10.46 9.19 4.19
N TYR A 283 -9.98 7.95 4.07
CA TYR A 283 -10.40 6.87 4.95
C TYR A 283 -9.92 7.10 6.39
N GLU A 284 -10.85 6.99 7.32
CA GLU A 284 -10.61 6.88 8.76
C GLU A 284 -11.43 5.70 9.27
N VAL A 285 -10.84 4.87 10.13
CA VAL A 285 -11.51 3.69 10.68
C VAL A 285 -12.82 4.12 11.35
N SER A 286 -13.93 3.60 10.85
CA SER A 286 -15.27 3.93 11.35
C SER A 286 -15.60 3.12 12.61
N LYS A 287 -14.78 3.26 13.65
CA LYS A 287 -14.86 2.65 15.01
C LYS A 287 -14.78 1.10 15.02
N GLU A 288 -13.87 0.56 15.84
CA GLU A 288 -13.45 -0.87 15.96
C GLU A 288 -14.64 -1.86 16.09
N TYR A 289 -14.70 -3.07 15.51
CA TYR A 289 -13.74 -4.19 15.55
C TYR A 289 -13.91 -5.13 14.33
N ILE A 290 -12.80 -5.63 13.78
CA ILE A 290 -12.46 -7.02 13.38
C ILE A 290 -11.14 -6.93 12.57
N TYR A 291 -10.14 -7.69 13.01
CA TYR A 291 -8.74 -7.61 12.56
C TYR A 291 -8.53 -8.24 11.18
N ILE A 292 -7.95 -7.50 10.24
CA ILE A 292 -7.30 -8.09 9.07
C ILE A 292 -6.09 -7.22 8.63
N TYR A 293 -4.87 -7.72 8.44
CA TYR A 293 -3.70 -6.87 8.09
C TYR A 293 -3.52 -6.66 6.56
N MET A 294 -3.40 -5.42 6.04
CA MET A 294 -3.06 -5.20 4.61
C MET A 294 -2.19 -3.97 4.37
N TYR A 295 -1.17 -4.09 3.52
CA TYR A 295 -0.19 -3.04 3.27
C TYR A 295 -0.26 -2.56 1.79
N PHE A 296 -0.13 -1.25 1.55
CA PHE A 296 -0.23 -0.56 0.25
C PHE A 296 1.00 0.30 -0.05
N GLN A 297 1.18 0.65 -1.32
CA GLN A 297 2.06 1.72 -1.75
C GLN A 297 1.47 3.09 -1.39
N SER A 298 2.24 3.95 -0.71
CA SER A 298 1.80 5.32 -0.44
C SER A 298 2.10 6.22 -1.64
N GLU A 299 1.09 6.52 -2.46
CA GLU A 299 1.05 7.76 -3.23
C GLU A 299 0.37 8.81 -2.34
N ILE A 300 1.15 9.59 -1.59
CA ILE A 300 0.56 10.74 -0.91
C ILE A 300 0.26 11.75 -2.01
N ALA A 301 -1.02 12.06 -2.18
CA ALA A 301 -1.53 13.32 -2.68
C ALA A 301 -2.52 13.83 -1.63
N THR A 302 -2.27 15.00 -1.08
CA THR A 302 -3.23 15.72 -0.25
C THR A 302 -4.13 16.54 -1.17
N ALA A 303 -5.43 16.59 -0.88
CA ALA A 303 -6.40 17.38 -1.63
C ALA A 303 -7.19 18.25 -0.64
N PRO A 304 -7.62 19.47 -1.05
CA PRO A 304 -8.35 20.38 -0.18
C PRO A 304 -9.82 19.97 -0.02
N GLU A 305 -10.45 20.42 1.08
CA GLU A 305 -11.90 20.27 1.35
C GLU A 305 -12.76 20.61 0.11
N PRO A 306 -13.76 19.79 -0.25
CA PRO A 306 -14.67 20.15 -1.33
C PRO A 306 -15.61 21.28 -0.88
N ALA A 307 -15.40 22.47 -1.43
CA ALA A 307 -16.44 23.46 -1.52
C ALA A 307 -17.60 22.89 -2.37
N LEU A 308 -18.80 22.88 -1.79
CA LEU A 308 -20.07 22.54 -2.45
C LEU A 308 -20.18 23.19 -3.84
N GLY A 309 -20.09 22.38 -4.89
CA GLY A 309 -20.23 22.85 -6.27
C GLY A 309 -20.48 21.68 -7.23
N SER A 310 -21.67 21.65 -7.83
CA SER A 310 -22.11 20.66 -8.79
C SER A 310 -21.26 20.68 -10.07
N GLY A 311 -20.46 19.63 -10.29
CA GLY A 311 -19.76 19.36 -11.54
C GLY A 311 -19.51 17.86 -11.63
N SER A 312 -19.95 17.24 -12.72
CA SER A 312 -19.84 15.80 -12.98
C SER A 312 -18.37 15.36 -13.09
N GLU A 313 -17.87 14.61 -12.10
CA GLU A 313 -16.58 13.91 -12.16
C GLU A 313 -16.72 12.52 -12.84
N PRO A 314 -15.72 12.08 -13.62
CA PRO A 314 -15.68 10.73 -14.16
C PRO A 314 -15.33 9.73 -13.07
N ALA A 315 -16.06 8.60 -13.05
CA ALA A 315 -15.99 7.53 -12.06
C ALA A 315 -14.55 7.16 -11.61
N ALA A 316 -14.25 7.44 -10.34
CA ALA A 316 -13.09 6.94 -9.63
C ALA A 316 -13.14 5.41 -9.59
N ARG A 317 -12.08 4.76 -10.07
CA ARG A 317 -11.90 3.30 -10.01
C ARG A 317 -10.78 3.03 -9.01
N ALA A 318 -11.06 2.11 -8.07
CA ALA A 318 -10.19 1.63 -6.99
C ALA A 318 -8.71 1.56 -7.38
N GLY A 319 -8.01 2.67 -7.13
CA GLY A 319 -6.58 2.86 -7.29
C GLY A 319 -6.25 4.09 -6.44
N ALA A 320 -5.78 3.84 -5.22
CA ALA A 320 -5.20 4.80 -4.29
C ALA A 320 -5.91 6.17 -4.23
N GLY A 321 -6.94 6.28 -3.39
CA GLY A 321 -7.45 7.56 -2.95
C GLY A 321 -6.40 8.35 -2.17
N ASN A 322 -6.46 9.67 -2.30
CA ASN A 322 -5.63 10.65 -1.60
C ASN A 322 -5.72 10.48 -0.08
N PHE A 323 -4.57 10.29 0.60
CA PHE A 323 -4.49 10.22 2.06
C PHE A 323 -3.85 11.49 2.63
N GLU A 324 -4.54 12.12 3.57
CA GLU A 324 -4.06 13.26 4.33
C GLU A 324 -3.65 12.80 5.73
N VAL A 325 -2.45 13.20 6.19
CA VAL A 325 -2.07 13.08 7.60
C VAL A 325 -2.41 14.42 8.24
N GLY A 326 -3.53 14.46 8.96
CA GLY A 326 -4.04 15.71 9.52
C GLY A 326 -3.18 16.21 10.69
N SER A 327 -2.55 17.37 10.51
CA SER A 327 -1.97 18.16 11.60
C SER A 327 -3.09 18.86 12.40
N GLY A 328 -3.69 18.15 13.35
CA GLY A 328 -4.67 18.71 14.29
C GLY A 328 -4.04 19.68 15.29
N SER A 329 -3.72 20.91 14.89
CA SER A 329 -3.45 22.00 15.82
C SER A 329 -4.73 22.82 16.01
N ARG A 330 -5.36 22.71 17.19
CA ARG A 330 -6.39 23.69 17.59
C ARG A 330 -6.25 24.13 19.04
N ALA A 331 -6.37 25.46 19.15
CA ALA A 331 -6.07 26.31 20.28
C ALA A 331 -6.82 25.94 21.56
N GLN A 332 -6.10 26.02 22.69
CA GLN A 332 -6.68 26.07 24.02
C GLN A 332 -7.49 27.37 24.18
N SER A 333 -8.81 27.32 24.04
CA SER A 333 -9.69 28.33 24.63
C SER A 333 -9.96 27.96 26.08
N ARG A 334 -9.27 28.63 27.01
CA ARG A 334 -9.60 28.61 28.44
C ARG A 334 -10.99 29.22 28.65
N SER A 335 -11.94 28.45 29.17
CA SER A 335 -13.10 29.01 29.88
C SER A 335 -12.86 28.87 31.38
N GLN A 336 -12.61 29.99 32.06
CA GLN A 336 -12.71 30.09 33.51
C GLN A 336 -14.19 30.17 33.86
N ALA A 337 -14.74 29.12 34.46
CA ALA A 337 -16.05 29.17 35.10
C ALA A 337 -15.86 29.59 36.57
N SER A 338 -16.32 30.82 36.85
CA SER A 338 -16.51 31.38 38.19
C SER A 338 -17.53 30.55 38.97
N GLN A 339 -17.11 29.93 40.08
CA GLN A 339 -18.02 29.47 41.13
C GLN A 339 -18.28 30.62 42.12
N ARG A 340 -19.48 31.18 42.06
CA ARG A 340 -20.15 31.79 43.23
C ARG A 340 -20.94 30.69 43.92
N SER A 341 -20.66 30.43 45.18
CA SER A 341 -21.62 29.84 46.12
C SER A 341 -21.87 30.83 47.24
N GLU A 342 -23.15 31.02 47.51
CA GLU A 342 -23.73 31.88 48.53
C GLU A 342 -23.35 31.43 49.95
N THR A 343 -23.11 32.43 50.80
CA THR A 343 -23.62 32.51 52.18
C THR A 343 -24.16 33.91 52.37
#